data_AF-A0A965VED9-F1
#
_entry.id   AF-A0A965VED9-F1
#
_cell.length_a   1.000
_cell.length_b   1.000
_cell.length_c   1.000
_cell.angle_alpha   90.00
_cell.angle_beta   90.00
_cell.angle_gamma   90.00
#
_symmetry.space_group_name_H-M   'P 1'
#
loop_
_entity.id
_entity.type
_entity.pdbx_description
1 polymer ?
#
loop_
_entity_poly.entity_id
_entity_poly.type
_entity_poly.pdbx_seq_one_letter_code
_entity_poly.pdbx_strand_id
1 'polypeptide(L)' 'MSTLERGVNPQEIAKVLPKDKIIYCYCLAGGRCIEAAEILKPLGYDVRALKSGYPQLVQAGFPAVVGK' A
#
# COMPACT_ATOMS: atom_id res chain seq x y z
N MET A 1 11.35 -0.47 -12.53
CA MET A 1 11.26 -1.67 -11.67
C MET A 1 11.20 -1.22 -10.22
N SER A 2 10.11 -1.55 -9.54
CA SER A 2 9.80 -1.10 -8.18
C SER A 2 10.70 -1.81 -7.16
N THR A 3 11.01 -1.16 -6.04
CA THR A 3 11.82 -1.71 -4.95
C THR A 3 11.21 -2.98 -4.34
N LEU A 4 9.90 -3.18 -4.52
CA LEU A 4 9.18 -4.39 -4.10
C LEU A 4 9.58 -5.64 -4.90
N GLU A 5 9.97 -5.49 -6.17
CA GLU A 5 10.34 -6.61 -7.06
C GLU A 5 11.73 -7.17 -6.74
N ARG A 6 12.58 -6.40 -6.04
CA ARG A 6 13.99 -6.73 -5.76
C ARG A 6 14.21 -7.54 -4.47
N GLY A 7 13.13 -7.91 -3.78
CA GLY A 7 13.20 -8.50 -2.46
C GLY A 7 12.96 -7.45 -1.40
N VAL A 8 11.86 -7.61 -0.69
CA VAL A 8 11.46 -6.70 0.37
C VAL A 8 12.28 -7.03 1.62
N ASN A 9 13.20 -6.15 2.01
CA ASN A 9 13.86 -6.26 3.30
C ASN A 9 12.86 -5.87 4.42
N PRO A 10 12.46 -6.79 5.30
CA PRO A 10 11.49 -6.52 6.37
C PRO A 10 11.94 -5.39 7.31
N GLN A 11 13.25 -5.19 7.46
CA GLN A 11 13.83 -4.16 8.33
C GLN A 11 13.63 -2.76 7.75
N GLU A 12 13.68 -2.60 6.43
CA GLU A 12 13.42 -1.31 5.77
C GLU A 12 11.93 -0.97 5.81
N ILE A 13 11.06 -1.97 5.65
CA ILE A 13 9.62 -1.78 5.80
C ILE A 13 9.27 -1.33 7.22
N ALA A 14 9.88 -1.91 8.24
CA ALA A 14 9.62 -1.53 9.64
C ALA A 14 10.04 -0.09 9.98
N LYS A 15 10.94 0.53 9.21
CA LYS A 15 11.30 1.95 9.39
C LYS A 15 10.22 2.90 8.86
N VAL A 16 9.43 2.45 7.88
CA VAL A 16 8.48 3.30 7.15
C VAL A 16 7.04 3.00 7.58
N LEU A 17 6.73 1.74 7.87
CA LEU A 17 5.38 1.28 8.20
C LEU A 17 5.24 0.99 9.70
N PRO A 18 4.29 1.63 10.40
CA PRO A 18 3.98 1.30 11.78
C PRO A 18 3.28 -0.06 11.85
N LYS A 19 3.72 -0.93 12.77
CA LYS A 19 3.07 -2.23 13.04
C LYS A 19 1.76 -2.14 13.81
N ASP A 20 1.54 -1.02 14.50
CA ASP A 20 0.40 -0.80 15.39
C ASP A 20 -0.81 -0.13 14.70
N LYS A 21 -0.78 -0.04 13.37
CA LYS A 21 -1.85 0.61 12.59
C LYS A 21 -2.26 -0.24 11.41
N ILE A 22 -3.54 -0.11 11.05
CA ILE A 22 -4.08 -0.72 9.84
C ILE A 22 -3.54 0.05 8.63
N ILE A 23 -2.96 -0.68 7.69
CA ILE A 23 -2.37 -0.14 6.47
C ILE A 23 -3.36 -0.35 5.32
N TYR A 24 -3.87 0.76 4.77
CA TYR A 24 -4.72 0.71 3.59
C TYR A 24 -3.87 0.93 2.34
N CYS A 25 -3.77 -0.09 1.49
CA CYS A 25 -3.04 -0.01 0.24
C CYS A 25 -4.01 0.32 -0.92
N TYR A 26 -3.67 1.34 -1.69
CA TYR A 26 -4.36 1.69 -2.94
C TYR A 26 -3.35 1.92 -4.07
N CYS A 27 -3.84 1.84 -5.30
CA CYS A 27 -3.06 2.07 -6.51
C CYS A 27 -3.98 2.65 -7.58
N LEU A 28 -3.61 2.61 -8.86
CA LEU A 28 -4.46 3.12 -9.93
C LEU A 28 -5.78 2.33 -10.06
N ALA A 29 -5.71 0.99 -10.03
CA ALA A 29 -6.85 0.09 -10.29
C ALA A 29 -6.94 -1.09 -9.29
N GLY A 30 -6.22 -1.04 -8.17
CA GLY A 30 -6.28 -2.06 -7.11
C GLY A 30 -5.41 -3.30 -7.28
N GLY A 31 -4.96 -3.66 -8.50
CA GLY A 31 -4.17 -4.89 -8.73
C GLY A 31 -2.86 -4.97 -7.93
N ARG A 32 -2.00 -3.95 -8.06
CA ARG A 32 -0.69 -3.88 -7.36
C ARG A 32 -0.79 -3.85 -5.83
N CYS A 33 -1.96 -3.50 -5.29
CA CYS A 33 -2.19 -3.48 -3.85
C CYS A 33 -2.32 -4.87 -3.26
N ILE A 34 -2.79 -5.83 -4.07
CA ILE A 34 -2.95 -7.22 -3.65
C ILE A 34 -1.57 -7.82 -3.41
N GLU A 35 -0.66 -7.67 -4.38
CA GLU A 35 0.73 -8.11 -4.25
C GLU A 35 1.42 -7.49 -3.02
N ALA A 36 1.24 -6.18 -2.82
CA ALA A 36 1.79 -5.51 -1.63
C ALA A 36 1.20 -6.07 -0.32
N ALA A 37 -0.10 -6.35 -0.28
CA ALA A 37 -0.75 -6.94 0.89
C ALA A 37 -0.30 -8.39 1.13
N GLU A 38 -0.08 -9.18 0.08
CA GLU A 38 0.45 -10.54 0.18
C GLU A 38 1.87 -10.57 0.75
N ILE A 39 2.70 -9.57 0.44
CA ILE A 39 4.05 -9.44 1.00
C ILE A 39 4.00 -8.99 2.47
N LEU A 40 3.09 -8.07 2.82
CA LEU A 40 3.05 -7.45 4.16
C LEU A 40 2.32 -8.28 5.21
N LYS A 41 1.30 -9.06 4.82
CA LYS A 41 0.57 -9.97 5.73
C LYS A 41 1.47 -10.94 6.52
N PRO A 42 2.38 -11.72 5.88
CA PRO A 42 3.25 -12.64 6.61
C PRO A 42 4.27 -11.92 7.52
N LEU A 43 4.51 -10.63 7.31
CA LEU A 43 5.38 -9.81 8.16
C LEU A 43 4.66 -9.31 9.44
N GLY A 44 3.38 -9.65 9.61
CA GLY A 44 2.58 -9.33 10.79
C GLY A 44 1.90 -7.96 10.77
N TYR A 45 1.78 -7.34 9.58
CA TYR A 45 1.04 -6.08 9.43
C TYR A 45 -0.43 -6.34 9.09
N ASP A 46 -1.35 -5.57 9.69
CA ASP A 46 -2.76 -5.54 9.27
C ASP A 46 -2.88 -4.68 8.00
N VAL A 47 -2.82 -5.34 6.84
CA VAL A 47 -2.90 -4.68 5.53
C VAL A 47 -4.23 -4.99 4.84
N ARG A 48 -4.90 -3.92 4.40
CA ARG A 48 -6.16 -3.96 3.67
C ARG A 48 -5.99 -3.35 2.28
N ALA A 49 -5.97 -4.20 1.27
CA ALA A 49 -5.99 -3.77 -0.12
C ALA A 49 -7.36 -3.19 -0.47
N LEU A 50 -7.41 -1.92 -0.85
CA LEU A 50 -8.63 -1.27 -1.33
C LEU A 50 -8.89 -1.72 -2.76
N LYS A 51 -10.12 -2.20 -3.03
CA LYS A 51 -10.59 -2.41 -4.41
C LYS A 51 -10.68 -1.08 -5.17
N SER A 52 -10.94 0.01 -4.45
CA SER A 52 -11.05 1.34 -5.02
C SER A 52 -9.70 1.84 -5.52
N GLY A 53 -9.62 2.12 -6.81
CA GLY A 53 -8.47 2.77 -7.43
C GLY A 53 -8.37 4.25 -7.07
N TYR A 54 -7.20 4.84 -7.31
CA TYR A 54 -6.95 6.28 -7.09
C TYR A 54 -8.04 7.19 -7.68
N PRO A 55 -8.52 7.01 -8.93
CA PRO A 55 -9.57 7.86 -9.48
C PRO A 55 -10.87 7.79 -8.68
N GLN A 56 -11.20 6.62 -8.12
CA GLN A 56 -12.40 6.41 -7.32
C GLN A 56 -12.26 7.02 -5.92
N LEU A 57 -11.05 7.00 -5.35
CA LEU A 57 -10.76 7.70 -4.09
C LEU A 57 -10.85 9.21 -4.26
N VAL A 58 -10.31 9.76 -5.35
CA VAL A 58 -10.44 11.19 -5.67
C VAL A 58 -11.92 11.57 -5.86
N GLN A 59 -12.69 10.77 -6.60
CA GLN A 59 -14.13 10.99 -6.77
C GLN A 59 -14.92 10.89 -5.47
N ALA A 60 -14.52 10.02 -4.56
CA ALA A 60 -15.13 9.89 -3.23
C ALA A 60 -14.81 11.07 -2.29
N GLY A 61 -14.03 12.05 -2.74
CA GLY A 61 -13.71 13.26 -1.98
C GLY A 61 -12.50 13.13 -1.06
N PHE A 62 -11.66 12.11 -1.24
CA PHE A 62 -10.41 12.02 -0.50
C PHE A 62 -9.43 13.11 -0.96
N PRO A 63 -8.69 13.74 -0.02
CA PRO A 63 -7.71 14.75 -0.36
C PRO A 63 -6.57 14.12 -1.17
N ALA A 64 -6.37 14.64 -2.38
CA ALA A 64 -5.29 14.22 -3.26
C ALA A 64 -4.25 15.32 -3.36
N VAL A 65 -3.00 14.97 -3.07
CA VAL A 65 -1.85 15.86 -3.26
C VAL A 65 -1.12 15.39 -4.51
N VAL A 66 -1.10 16.23 -5.54
CA VAL A 66 -0.28 15.99 -6.72
C VAL A 66 1.10 16.59 -6.42
N GLY A 67 2.10 15.74 -6.26
CA GLY A 67 3.49 16.18 -6.10
C GLY A 67 3.92 16.99 -7.32
N LYS A 68 4.58 18.12 -7.07
CA LYS A 68 5.13 19.01 -8.10
C LYS A 68 6.40 18.43 -8.70
#